data_AF-A0A9D9QBX7-F1
#
_entry.id   AF-A0A9D9QBX7-F1
#
_cell.length_a   1.000
_cell.length_b   1.000
_cell.length_c   1.000
_cell.angle_alpha   90.00
_cell.angle_beta   90.00
_cell.angle_gamma   90.00
#
_symmetry.space_group_name_H-M   'P 1'
#
loop_
_entity.id
_entity.type
_entity.pdbx_description
1 polymer ?
#
loop_
_entity_poly.entity_id
_entity_poly.type
_entity_poly.pdbx_seq_one_letter_code
_entity_poly.pdbx_strand_id
1 'polypeptide(L)'
;MGYNQAAYTAYRETSVKTASQGKLIIMLYDECIRQLAAALEKFTVDNQIEPQNIEKFNNSILKAQEVITELTVSLDMEAGGEIAKNLLNLYM
;
A
#
# COMPACT_ATOMS: atom_id res chain seq x y z
N MET A 1 -8.87 -25.84 14.39
CA MET A 1 -9.00 -25.02 13.15
C MET A 1 -7.88 -23.98 13.00
N GLY A 2 -6.64 -24.23 13.45
CA GLY A 2 -5.51 -23.26 13.36
C GLY A 2 -4.44 -23.56 12.31
N TYR A 3 -4.43 -24.77 11.74
CA TYR A 3 -3.36 -25.24 10.84
C TYR A 3 -3.38 -24.54 9.46
N ASN A 4 -4.55 -24.21 8.91
CA ASN A 4 -4.66 -23.54 7.60
C ASN A 4 -4.22 -22.07 7.63
N GLN A 5 -4.49 -21.35 8.72
CA GLN A 5 -4.08 -19.95 8.88
C GLN A 5 -2.55 -19.80 8.97
N ALA A 6 -1.91 -20.71 9.72
CA ALA A 6 -0.46 -20.75 9.88
C ALA A 6 0.24 -21.08 8.54
N ALA A 7 -0.26 -22.08 7.82
CA ALA A 7 0.25 -22.44 6.49
C ALA A 7 0.13 -21.26 5.51
N TYR A 8 -1.05 -20.62 5.41
CA TYR A 8 -1.26 -19.46 4.55
C TYR A 8 -0.34 -18.28 4.89
N THR A 9 -0.12 -18.02 6.18
CA THR A 9 0.76 -16.93 6.63
C THR A 9 2.22 -17.23 6.28
N ALA A 10 2.67 -18.46 6.46
CA ALA A 10 4.00 -18.90 6.07
C ALA A 10 4.22 -18.76 4.55
N TYR A 11 3.25 -19.18 3.73
CA TYR A 11 3.32 -19.00 2.27
C TYR A 11 3.42 -17.53 1.86
N ARG A 12 2.63 -16.66 2.50
CA ARG A 12 2.66 -15.21 2.23
C ARG A 12 4.03 -14.62 2.60
N GLU A 13 4.57 -14.99 3.75
CA GLU A 13 5.91 -14.56 4.16
C GLU A 13 7.00 -15.05 3.21
N THR A 14 6.99 -16.32 2.81
CA THR A 14 7.97 -16.85 1.86
C THR A 14 7.88 -16.13 0.52
N SER A 15 6.67 -15.84 0.04
CA SER A 15 6.45 -15.10 -1.21
C SER A 15 7.04 -13.69 -1.15
N VAL A 16 6.95 -13.01 0.00
CA VAL A 16 7.59 -11.70 0.20
C VAL A 16 9.10 -11.83 0.29
N LYS A 17 9.62 -12.75 1.12
CA LYS A 17 11.05 -12.91 1.38
C LYS A 17 11.87 -13.35 0.16
N THR A 18 11.22 -13.99 -0.82
CA THR A 18 11.86 -14.49 -2.05
C THR A 18 11.53 -13.64 -3.28
N ALA A 19 10.71 -12.60 -3.13
CA ALA A 19 10.39 -11.69 -4.22
C ALA A 19 11.63 -10.89 -4.65
N SER A 20 11.75 -10.64 -5.96
CA SER A 20 12.72 -9.68 -6.46
C SER A 20 12.36 -8.26 -6.02
N GLN A 21 13.33 -7.35 -6.01
CA GLN A 21 13.12 -5.95 -5.65
C GLN A 21 11.99 -5.31 -6.47
N GLY A 22 11.98 -5.50 -7.79
CA GLY A 22 10.91 -4.99 -8.66
C GLY A 22 9.53 -5.57 -8.31
N LYS A 23 9.48 -6.85 -7.89
CA LYS A 23 8.22 -7.47 -7.46
C LYS A 23 7.73 -6.89 -6.12
N LEU A 24 8.63 -6.57 -5.20
CA LEU A 24 8.27 -5.90 -3.94
C LEU A 24 7.65 -4.51 -4.20
N ILE A 25 8.20 -3.73 -5.13
CA ILE A 25 7.63 -2.44 -5.53
C ILE A 25 6.21 -2.60 -6.09
N ILE A 26 5.99 -3.58 -6.97
CA ILE A 26 4.65 -3.86 -7.51
C ILE A 26 3.68 -4.24 -6.38
N MET A 27 4.11 -5.06 -5.42
CA MET A 27 3.27 -5.45 -4.28
C MET A 27 2.89 -4.26 -3.38
N LEU A 28 3.79 -3.29 -3.22
CA LEU A 28 3.48 -2.04 -2.52
C LEU A 28 2.39 -1.26 -3.28
N TYR A 29 2.53 -1.05 -4.59
CA TYR A 29 1.48 -0.39 -5.37
C TYR A 29 0.14 -1.14 -5.32
N ASP A 30 0.15 -2.47 -5.43
CA ASP A 30 -1.06 -3.29 -5.33
C ASP A 30 -1.78 -3.07 -3.99
N GLU A 31 -1.02 -3.00 -2.89
CA GLU A 31 -1.59 -2.72 -1.57
C GLU A 31 -2.09 -1.28 -1.45
N CYS A 32 -1.36 -0.29 -1.95
CA CYS A 32 -1.81 1.11 -1.98
C CYS A 32 -3.14 1.26 -2.72
N ILE A 33 -3.24 0.68 -3.93
CA ILE A 33 -4.46 0.70 -4.75
C ILE A 33 -5.61 0.02 -4.01
N ARG A 34 -5.36 -1.15 -3.38
CA ARG A 34 -6.36 -1.87 -2.59
C ARG A 34 -6.89 -1.01 -1.44
N GLN A 35 -6.02 -0.32 -0.71
CA GLN A 35 -6.41 0.51 0.41
C GLN A 35 -7.19 1.75 -0.04
N LEU A 36 -6.77 2.40 -1.13
CA LEU A 36 -7.52 3.52 -1.72
C LEU A 36 -8.90 3.09 -2.21
N ALA A 37 -9.02 1.92 -2.83
CA ALA A 37 -10.32 1.35 -3.22
C ALA A 37 -11.20 1.06 -1.99
N ALA A 38 -10.62 0.47 -0.94
CA ALA A 38 -11.34 0.19 0.31
C ALA A 38 -11.81 1.46 1.03
N ALA A 39 -11.04 2.56 0.95
CA ALA A 39 -11.44 3.87 1.44
C ALA A 39 -12.57 4.45 0.56
N LEU A 40 -12.48 4.33 -0.76
CA LEU A 40 -13.49 4.80 -1.69
C LEU A 40 -14.86 4.13 -1.46
N GLU A 41 -14.87 2.83 -1.15
CA GLU A 41 -16.09 2.10 -0.78
C GLU A 41 -16.78 2.61 0.49
N LYS A 42 -16.14 3.48 1.30
CA LYS A 42 -16.76 4.06 2.49
C LYS A 42 -17.58 5.31 2.20
N PHE A 43 -17.49 5.85 0.98
CA PHE A 43 -18.35 6.94 0.55
C PHE A 43 -19.76 6.44 0.25
N THR A 44 -20.74 7.23 0.65
CA THR A 44 -22.12 7.10 0.22
C THR A 44 -22.30 7.70 -1.18
N VAL A 45 -23.50 7.52 -1.77
CA VAL A 45 -23.86 8.10 -3.08
C VAL A 45 -23.72 9.63 -3.11
N ASP A 46 -23.89 10.28 -1.95
CA ASP A 46 -23.78 11.73 -1.80
C ASP A 46 -22.35 12.20 -1.43
N ASN A 47 -21.34 11.34 -1.60
CA ASN A 47 -19.93 11.58 -1.23
C ASN A 47 -19.73 11.91 0.26
N GLN A 48 -20.53 11.31 1.14
CA GLN A 48 -20.37 11.43 2.60
C GLN A 48 -19.81 10.13 3.19
N ILE A 49 -19.25 10.21 4.39
CA ILE A 49 -18.79 9.03 5.14
C ILE A 49 -19.64 8.93 6.40
N GLU A 50 -20.35 7.80 6.55
CA GLU A 50 -21.14 7.51 7.74
C GLU A 50 -20.25 7.47 9.01
N PRO A 51 -20.72 7.94 10.18
CA PRO A 51 -19.91 7.97 11.40
C PRO A 51 -19.24 6.63 11.76
N GLN A 52 -19.95 5.52 11.54
CA GLN A 52 -19.46 4.16 11.79
C GLN A 52 -18.32 3.70 10.85
N ASN A 53 -18.12 4.40 9.73
CA ASN A 53 -17.12 4.08 8.73
C ASN A 53 -15.91 5.01 8.77
N ILE A 54 -15.96 6.11 9.55
CA ILE A 54 -14.87 7.10 9.64
C ILE A 54 -13.54 6.43 10.03
N GLU A 55 -13.55 5.58 11.05
CA GLU A 55 -12.34 4.89 11.50
C GLU A 55 -11.77 3.97 10.41
N LYS A 56 -12.63 3.20 9.75
CA LYS A 56 -12.22 2.30 8.67
C LYS A 56 -11.67 3.05 7.47
N PHE A 57 -12.32 4.15 7.08
CA PHE A 57 -11.84 5.04 6.04
C PHE A 57 -10.45 5.59 6.39
N ASN A 58 -10.31 6.14 7.60
CA ASN A 58 -9.05 6.74 8.04
C ASN A 58 -7.93 5.70 8.08
N ASN A 59 -8.18 4.49 8.59
CA ASN A 59 -7.19 3.41 8.63
C ASN A 59 -6.71 3.02 7.22
N SER A 60 -7.61 2.94 6.23
CA SER A 60 -7.22 2.66 4.85
C SER A 60 -6.40 3.80 4.23
N ILE A 61 -6.76 5.06 4.50
CA ILE A 61 -5.99 6.22 4.02
C ILE A 61 -4.60 6.26 4.66
N LEU A 62 -4.50 6.08 5.98
CA LEU A 62 -3.22 6.00 6.68
C LEU A 62 -2.35 4.90 6.10
N LYS A 63 -2.95 3.73 5.79
CA LYS A 63 -2.20 2.62 5.20
C LYS A 63 -1.67 2.94 3.81
N ALA A 64 -2.46 3.60 2.98
CA ALA A 64 -2.00 4.07 1.66
C ALA A 64 -0.86 5.10 1.80
N GLN A 65 -0.96 6.02 2.76
CA GLN A 65 0.10 7.00 3.04
C GLN A 65 1.40 6.36 3.52
N GLU A 66 1.33 5.33 4.38
CA GLU A 66 2.51 4.54 4.79
C GLU A 66 3.20 3.92 3.57
N VAL A 67 2.43 3.36 2.63
CA VAL A 67 3.00 2.76 1.42
C VAL A 67 3.67 3.81 0.53
N ILE A 68 3.04 4.97 0.31
CA ILE A 68 3.65 6.06 -0.47
C ILE A 68 4.90 6.58 0.23
N THR A 69 4.90 6.66 1.56
CA THR A 69 6.08 7.04 2.35
C THR A 69 7.22 6.05 2.11
N GLU A 70 6.94 4.74 2.18
CA GLU A 70 7.93 3.69 1.95
C GLU A 70 8.51 3.76 0.53
N LEU A 71 7.65 3.92 -0.49
CA LEU A 71 8.09 4.10 -1.87
C LEU A 71 8.97 5.34 -2.04
N THR A 72 8.66 6.42 -1.33
CA THR A 72 9.41 7.69 -1.38
C THR A 72 10.79 7.54 -0.76
N VAL A 73 10.88 6.98 0.45
CA VAL A 73 12.17 6.82 1.15
C VAL A 73 13.04 5.72 0.52
N SER A 74 12.45 4.83 -0.26
CA SER A 74 13.16 3.80 -1.03
C SER A 74 13.79 4.30 -2.33
N LEU A 75 13.54 5.57 -2.74
CA LEU A 75 14.11 6.12 -3.96
C LEU A 75 15.62 6.33 -3.81
N ASP A 76 16.38 5.76 -4.75
CA ASP A 76 17.81 6.06 -4.87
C ASP A 76 18.00 7.36 -5.67
N MET A 77 18.25 8.45 -4.96
CA MET A 77 18.42 9.78 -5.58
C MET A 77 19.77 9.93 -6.31
N GLU A 78 20.76 9.10 -6.00
CA GLU A 78 22.09 9.13 -6.63
C GLU A 78 22.07 8.33 -7.92
N ALA A 79 21.70 7.04 -7.85
CA ALA A 79 21.66 6.17 -9.02
C ALA A 79 20.42 6.41 -9.91
N GLY A 80 19.29 6.80 -9.33
CA GLY A 80 18.03 7.00 -10.04
C GLY A 80 17.90 8.35 -10.76
N GLY A 81 18.78 9.32 -10.45
CA GLY A 81 18.90 10.58 -11.19
C GLY A 81 17.56 11.30 -11.43
N GLU A 82 17.23 11.55 -12.69
CA GLU A 82 16.00 12.24 -13.09
C GLU A 82 14.72 11.43 -12.79
N ILE A 83 14.78 10.10 -12.91
CA ILE A 83 13.62 9.23 -12.65
C ILE A 83 13.24 9.30 -11.18
N ALA A 84 14.22 9.19 -10.27
CA ALA A 84 13.97 9.31 -8.83
C ALA A 84 13.39 10.68 -8.47
N LYS A 85 13.87 11.77 -9.07
CA LYS A 85 13.30 13.12 -8.88
C LYS A 85 11.86 13.22 -9.35
N ASN A 86 11.54 12.66 -10.51
CA ASN A 86 10.18 12.68 -11.05
C ASN A 86 9.21 11.85 -10.20
N LEU A 87 9.66 10.70 -9.69
CA LEU A 87 8.87 9.87 -8.77
C LEU A 87 8.66 10.58 -7.43
N LEU A 88 9.70 11.20 -6.88
CA LEU A 88 9.60 12.00 -5.66
C LEU A 88 8.57 13.13 -5.80
N ASN A 89 8.58 13.85 -6.93
CA ASN A 89 7.60 14.89 -7.24
C ASN A 89 6.18 14.36 -7.48
N LEU A 90 6.03 13.09 -7.87
CA LEU A 90 4.71 12.48 -8.05
C LEU A 90 4.09 12.07 -6.70
N TYR A 91 4.92 11.73 -5.72
CA TYR A 91 4.48 11.26 -4.41
C TYR A 91 4.18 12.36 -3.39
N MET A 92 4.73 13.57 -3.59
CA MET A 92 4.56 14.74 -2.72
C MET A 92 3.66 15.79 -3.35
#